data_AF-A0A1F6EE73-F1
#
_entry.id   AF-A0A1F6EE73-F1
#
_cell.length_a   1.000
_cell.length_b   1.000
_cell.length_c   1.000
_cell.angle_alpha   90.00
_cell.angle_beta   90.00
_cell.angle_gamma   90.00
#
_symmetry.space_group_name_H-M   'P 1'
#
loop_
_entity.id
_entity.type
_entity.pdbx_description
1 polymer ?
#
loop_
_entity_poly.entity_id
_entity_poly.type
_entity_poly.pdbx_seq_one_letter_code
_entity_poly.pdbx_strand_id
1 'polypeptide(L)'
;MSTLIEAIQARKSIRSFASKLVPRETIERIIDAATYAPTNCNQQLWHFIAVDDQSLKERIVNEAAGSTALARAPAVIFVTYDGWNYKEALQGASLAVGHMLLAAPEYGVVASPLNSYGSDSAIKRILGIPKTEVICCAVTLGFPDERALGAPPVPRRPVGEVLHFNTFTKKRGLPYAYNPDRWTLENLRHYQRYYCRKTFLGKEMDIMSSFERNLVKRALGSAESPLLDVFSYDGAYLREFPDKPIIALDLTKETSEYTEAAVALNVPHDSHRVTYAVYDENAQMITDASFRTAVFNYKFERLPTALATRTLQQIHAALPTDGALIIIARKSNLLLWFFFRVIKMFFGNDMRRTGIYNFFGPYRPLRLSKTLRVLRTAGFTDIHWSGYFPLPPFYEQIYQMFRQYLKSEGSSYLHRTPFRDPMSRILGWCMKVQGFMRVGRLGSVVVIVCKK
;
A
#
# COMPACT_ATOMS: atom_id res chain seq x y z
N MET A 1 -19.19 -14.43 -26.85
CA MET A 1 -18.31 -15.20 -25.96
C MET A 1 -16.94 -14.57 -26.03
N SER A 2 -16.35 -14.21 -24.90
CA SER A 2 -14.93 -13.82 -24.87
C SER A 2 -14.06 -15.04 -25.15
N THR A 3 -12.98 -14.89 -25.88
CA THR A 3 -11.99 -15.97 -26.02
C THR A 3 -11.30 -16.24 -24.68
N LEU A 4 -10.70 -17.42 -24.51
CA LEU A 4 -9.90 -17.71 -23.31
C LEU A 4 -8.78 -16.68 -23.10
N ILE A 5 -8.16 -16.20 -24.20
CA ILE A 5 -7.12 -15.17 -24.14
C ILE A 5 -7.68 -13.85 -23.62
N GLU A 6 -8.86 -13.44 -24.09
CA GLU A 6 -9.55 -12.24 -23.59
C GLU A 6 -9.90 -12.38 -22.11
N ALA A 7 -10.37 -13.55 -21.65
CA ALA A 7 -10.64 -13.81 -20.24
C ALA A 7 -9.36 -13.69 -19.38
N ILE A 8 -8.23 -14.24 -19.85
CA ILE A 8 -6.93 -14.12 -19.18
C ILE A 8 -6.48 -12.65 -19.10
N GLN A 9 -6.66 -11.88 -20.18
CA GLN A 9 -6.27 -10.47 -20.26
C GLN A 9 -7.17 -9.57 -19.40
N ALA A 10 -8.47 -9.86 -19.33
CA ALA A 10 -9.46 -9.13 -18.54
C ALA A 10 -9.34 -9.40 -17.03
N ARG A 11 -8.72 -10.52 -16.63
CA ARG A 11 -8.62 -10.94 -15.23
C ARG A 11 -7.94 -9.89 -14.34
N LYS A 12 -8.65 -9.48 -13.29
CA LYS A 12 -8.19 -8.56 -12.25
C LYS A 12 -8.47 -9.11 -10.85
N SER A 13 -7.60 -8.78 -9.89
CA SER A 13 -7.82 -9.14 -8.48
C SER A 13 -8.77 -8.14 -7.83
N ILE A 14 -10.03 -8.53 -7.70
CA ILE A 14 -11.05 -7.73 -7.02
C ILE A 14 -11.05 -8.03 -5.52
N ARG A 15 -11.21 -6.97 -4.72
CA ARG A 15 -11.20 -7.03 -3.24
C ARG A 15 -12.36 -6.27 -2.60
N SER A 16 -13.34 -5.89 -3.41
CA SER A 16 -14.59 -5.26 -3.01
C SER A 16 -15.71 -6.09 -3.60
N PHE A 17 -16.70 -6.44 -2.78
CA PHE A 17 -17.74 -7.37 -3.12
C PHE A 17 -19.10 -6.77 -2.80
N ALA A 18 -20.11 -7.11 -3.59
CA ALA A 18 -21.49 -6.87 -3.23
C ALA A 18 -21.88 -7.69 -1.99
N SER A 19 -22.94 -7.29 -1.30
CA SER A 19 -23.49 -8.02 -0.13
C SER A 19 -24.10 -9.38 -0.48
N LYS A 20 -24.27 -9.68 -1.77
CA LYS A 20 -24.84 -10.93 -2.27
C LYS A 20 -23.94 -12.12 -1.94
N LEU A 21 -24.52 -13.15 -1.32
CA LEU A 21 -23.85 -14.42 -1.04
C LEU A 21 -23.56 -15.20 -2.33
N VAL A 22 -22.49 -15.99 -2.32
CA VAL A 22 -22.14 -16.91 -3.41
C VAL A 22 -22.85 -18.24 -3.16
N PRO A 23 -23.70 -18.74 -4.09
CA PRO A 23 -24.33 -20.05 -3.94
C PRO A 23 -23.30 -21.18 -3.82
N ARG A 24 -23.57 -22.19 -2.99
CA ARG A 24 -22.67 -23.35 -2.83
C ARG A 24 -22.42 -24.11 -4.13
N GLU A 25 -23.47 -24.28 -4.95
CA GLU A 25 -23.35 -24.86 -6.29
C GLU A 25 -22.36 -24.09 -7.16
N THR A 26 -22.32 -22.75 -7.07
CA THR A 26 -21.33 -21.95 -7.79
C THR A 26 -19.91 -22.23 -7.30
N ILE A 27 -19.72 -22.38 -5.98
CA ILE A 27 -18.42 -22.73 -5.39
C ILE A 27 -17.98 -24.13 -5.88
N GLU A 28 -18.89 -25.10 -5.86
CA GLU A 28 -18.65 -26.47 -6.33
C GLU A 28 -18.24 -26.49 -7.80
N ARG A 29 -18.95 -25.74 -8.67
CA ARG A 29 -18.60 -25.65 -10.10
C ARG A 29 -17.25 -24.96 -10.36
N ILE A 30 -16.85 -24.01 -9.52
CA ILE A 30 -15.53 -23.39 -9.59
C ILE A 30 -14.43 -24.37 -9.17
N ILE A 31 -14.69 -25.17 -8.13
CA ILE A 31 -13.77 -26.21 -7.66
C ILE A 31 -13.68 -27.34 -8.69
N ASP A 32 -14.78 -27.73 -9.32
CA ASP A 32 -14.81 -28.72 -10.39
C ASP A 32 -13.84 -28.32 -11.52
N ALA A 33 -13.92 -27.08 -12.00
CA ALA A 33 -12.95 -26.54 -12.96
C ALA A 33 -11.50 -26.56 -12.46
N ALA A 34 -11.28 -26.40 -11.15
CA ALA A 34 -9.96 -26.48 -10.52
C ALA A 34 -9.39 -27.91 -10.54
N THR A 35 -10.23 -28.94 -10.47
CA THR A 35 -9.79 -30.35 -10.50
C THR A 35 -9.21 -30.76 -11.86
N TYR A 36 -9.58 -30.07 -12.94
CA TYR A 36 -9.00 -30.26 -14.27
C TYR A 36 -7.59 -29.65 -14.45
N ALA A 37 -7.04 -28.99 -13.43
CA ALA A 37 -5.66 -28.51 -13.50
C ALA A 37 -4.68 -29.69 -13.57
N PRO A 38 -3.63 -29.62 -14.43
CA PRO A 38 -2.70 -30.73 -14.55
C PRO A 38 -1.90 -30.89 -13.25
N THR A 39 -1.66 -32.14 -12.87
CA THR A 39 -0.86 -32.51 -11.70
C THR A 39 0.21 -33.54 -12.09
N ASN A 40 1.36 -33.51 -11.43
CA ASN A 40 2.43 -34.46 -11.73
C ASN A 40 1.95 -35.88 -11.47
N CYS A 41 2.15 -36.77 -12.44
CA CYS A 41 1.72 -38.17 -12.38
C CYS A 41 0.25 -38.36 -11.97
N ASN A 42 -0.62 -37.36 -12.24
CA ASN A 42 -2.01 -37.34 -11.79
C ASN A 42 -2.20 -37.51 -10.26
N GLN A 43 -1.20 -37.10 -9.47
CA GLN A 43 -1.18 -37.33 -8.02
C GLN A 43 -2.26 -36.57 -7.26
N GLN A 44 -2.75 -35.45 -7.80
CA GLN A 44 -3.97 -34.86 -7.25
C GLN A 44 -3.82 -34.57 -5.73
N LEU A 45 -2.76 -33.85 -5.35
CA LEU A 45 -2.33 -33.66 -3.94
C LEU A 45 -2.87 -32.40 -3.26
N TRP A 46 -3.72 -31.64 -3.93
CA TRP A 46 -4.42 -30.47 -3.40
C TRP A 46 -5.73 -30.76 -2.64
N HIS A 47 -6.09 -29.93 -1.67
CA HIS A 47 -7.43 -29.96 -1.08
C HIS A 47 -8.02 -28.56 -1.02
N PHE A 48 -9.35 -28.48 -1.00
CA PHE A 48 -10.10 -27.23 -1.03
C PHE A 48 -11.05 -27.17 0.16
N ILE A 49 -10.87 -26.16 1.01
CA ILE A 49 -11.74 -25.92 2.17
C ILE A 49 -12.51 -24.62 1.90
N ALA A 50 -13.76 -24.74 1.49
CA ALA A 50 -14.66 -23.61 1.29
C ALA A 50 -15.27 -23.15 2.63
N VAL A 51 -15.20 -21.85 2.90
CA VAL A 51 -15.72 -21.19 4.10
C VAL A 51 -16.66 -20.07 3.70
N ASP A 52 -17.96 -20.29 3.87
CA ASP A 52 -19.04 -19.31 3.70
C ASP A 52 -19.59 -18.78 5.04
N ASP A 53 -19.28 -19.44 6.15
CA ASP A 53 -19.65 -19.03 7.51
C ASP A 53 -18.91 -17.74 7.96
N GLN A 54 -19.68 -16.70 8.26
CA GLN A 54 -19.17 -15.40 8.70
C GLN A 54 -18.41 -15.47 10.03
N SER A 55 -18.91 -16.23 11.01
CA SER A 55 -18.28 -16.38 12.33
C SER A 55 -16.92 -17.07 12.21
N LEU A 56 -16.79 -18.06 11.32
CA LEU A 56 -15.54 -18.77 11.10
C LEU A 56 -14.50 -17.88 10.42
N LYS A 57 -14.91 -17.07 9.43
CA LYS A 57 -14.03 -16.07 8.79
C LYS A 57 -13.55 -15.00 9.79
N GLU A 58 -14.42 -14.56 10.70
CA GLU A 58 -14.05 -13.61 11.76
C GLU A 58 -13.08 -14.22 12.77
N ARG A 59 -13.29 -15.48 13.16
CA ARG A 59 -12.34 -16.23 13.99
C ARG A 59 -10.99 -16.36 13.31
N ILE A 60 -10.93 -16.66 12.02
CA ILE A 60 -9.69 -16.68 11.23
C ILE A 60 -8.96 -15.32 11.32
N VAL A 61 -9.66 -14.22 11.05
CA VAL A 61 -9.07 -12.87 11.13
C VAL A 61 -8.53 -12.58 12.54
N ASN A 62 -9.31 -12.91 13.56
CA ASN A 62 -8.99 -12.58 14.95
C ASN A 62 -7.92 -13.49 15.54
N GLU A 63 -7.98 -14.81 15.34
CA GLU A 63 -7.07 -15.78 15.94
C GLU A 63 -5.78 -15.91 15.12
N ALA A 64 -5.86 -15.99 13.79
CA ALA A 64 -4.70 -16.17 12.92
C ALA A 64 -4.05 -14.85 12.49
N ALA A 65 -4.62 -13.69 12.84
CA ALA A 65 -4.18 -12.39 12.31
C ALA A 65 -4.28 -12.32 10.77
N GLY A 66 -5.31 -12.97 10.21
CA GLY A 66 -5.60 -12.95 8.78
C GLY A 66 -6.18 -11.62 8.28
N SER A 67 -6.09 -11.40 6.97
CA SER A 67 -6.62 -10.20 6.31
C SER A 67 -8.10 -10.01 6.56
N THR A 68 -8.49 -8.78 6.89
CA THR A 68 -9.91 -8.40 6.93
C THR A 68 -10.62 -8.59 5.59
N ALA A 69 -9.87 -8.72 4.48
CA ALA A 69 -10.42 -9.14 3.20
C ALA A 69 -11.07 -10.54 3.25
N LEU A 70 -10.59 -11.43 4.12
CA LEU A 70 -11.19 -12.75 4.34
C LEU A 70 -12.60 -12.62 4.94
N ALA A 71 -12.74 -11.85 6.01
CA ALA A 71 -14.04 -11.63 6.65
C ALA A 71 -15.04 -10.82 5.80
N ARG A 72 -14.53 -9.98 4.87
CA ARG A 72 -15.37 -9.20 3.94
C ARG A 72 -15.80 -9.98 2.70
N ALA A 73 -15.02 -10.98 2.30
CA ALA A 73 -15.38 -11.82 1.16
C ALA A 73 -16.61 -12.65 1.51
N PRO A 74 -17.65 -12.71 0.66
CA PRO A 74 -18.79 -13.60 0.86
C PRO A 74 -18.38 -15.06 1.13
N ALA A 75 -17.43 -15.58 0.35
CA ALA A 75 -16.82 -16.89 0.59
C ALA A 75 -15.30 -16.86 0.45
N VAL A 76 -14.61 -17.81 1.09
CA VAL A 76 -13.16 -18.00 1.00
C VAL A 76 -12.87 -19.49 0.79
N ILE A 77 -12.01 -19.82 -0.18
CA ILE A 77 -11.49 -21.18 -0.35
C ILE A 77 -10.04 -21.22 0.13
N PHE A 78 -9.73 -22.03 1.14
CA PHE A 78 -8.35 -22.36 1.47
C PHE A 78 -7.90 -23.53 0.60
N VAL A 79 -6.84 -23.30 -0.18
CA VAL A 79 -6.21 -24.33 -0.99
C VAL A 79 -5.02 -24.86 -0.22
N THR A 80 -5.01 -26.16 0.03
CA THR A 80 -3.89 -26.86 0.67
C THR A 80 -3.27 -27.87 -0.28
N TYR A 81 -2.11 -28.39 0.08
CA TYR A 81 -1.51 -29.52 -0.59
C TYR A 81 -0.64 -30.35 0.36
N ASP A 82 -0.41 -31.62 0.04
CA ASP A 82 0.45 -32.50 0.85
C ASP A 82 1.91 -32.01 0.86
N GLY A 83 2.45 -31.76 2.06
CA GLY A 83 3.78 -31.21 2.27
C GLY A 83 4.94 -32.15 1.98
N TRP A 84 4.72 -33.47 1.86
CA TRP A 84 5.80 -34.43 1.60
C TRP A 84 6.54 -34.14 0.29
N ASN A 85 5.80 -33.83 -0.79
CA ASN A 85 6.37 -33.54 -2.11
C ASN A 85 6.10 -32.09 -2.54
N TYR A 86 6.71 -31.16 -1.80
CA TYR A 86 6.32 -29.75 -1.84
C TYR A 86 6.38 -29.11 -3.23
N LYS A 87 7.31 -29.50 -4.12
CA LYS A 87 7.45 -28.86 -5.44
C LYS A 87 6.30 -29.20 -6.36
N GLU A 88 6.01 -30.50 -6.48
CA GLU A 88 4.98 -31.03 -7.38
C GLU A 88 3.58 -30.67 -6.88
N ALA A 89 3.37 -30.82 -5.57
CA ALA A 89 2.12 -30.51 -4.91
C ALA A 89 1.79 -29.00 -4.98
N LEU A 90 2.78 -28.12 -4.76
CA LEU A 90 2.60 -26.66 -4.89
C LEU A 90 2.29 -26.25 -6.34
N GLN A 91 2.92 -26.88 -7.33
CA GLN A 91 2.65 -26.61 -8.74
C GLN A 91 1.19 -26.95 -9.10
N GLY A 92 0.74 -28.16 -8.74
CA GLY A 92 -0.64 -28.59 -8.96
C GLY A 92 -1.66 -27.66 -8.27
N ALA A 93 -1.43 -27.34 -6.99
CA ALA A 93 -2.29 -26.42 -6.25
C ALA A 93 -2.32 -25.01 -6.88
N SER A 94 -1.18 -24.49 -7.33
CA SER A 94 -1.10 -23.16 -7.96
C SER A 94 -1.84 -23.11 -9.31
N LEU A 95 -1.79 -24.20 -10.09
CA LEU A 95 -2.52 -24.31 -11.36
C LEU A 95 -4.03 -24.41 -11.14
N ALA A 96 -4.45 -25.19 -10.14
CA ALA A 96 -5.85 -25.26 -9.73
C ALA A 96 -6.39 -23.90 -9.28
N VAL A 97 -5.59 -23.13 -8.53
CA VAL A 97 -5.89 -21.73 -8.24
C VAL A 97 -6.06 -20.94 -9.54
N GLY A 98 -5.15 -21.07 -10.50
CA GLY A 98 -5.27 -20.45 -11.82
C GLY A 98 -6.60 -20.74 -12.51
N HIS A 99 -7.05 -22.01 -12.53
CA HIS A 99 -8.33 -22.42 -13.08
C HIS A 99 -9.51 -21.78 -12.35
N MET A 100 -9.53 -21.80 -11.01
CA MET A 100 -10.58 -21.13 -10.23
C MET A 100 -10.71 -19.65 -10.60
N LEU A 101 -9.59 -18.95 -10.79
CA LEU A 101 -9.58 -17.53 -11.14
C LEU A 101 -10.14 -17.25 -12.54
N LEU A 102 -10.03 -18.20 -13.47
CA LEU A 102 -10.55 -18.08 -14.84
C LEU A 102 -11.99 -18.58 -14.97
N ALA A 103 -12.40 -19.55 -14.16
CA ALA A 103 -13.76 -20.09 -14.17
C ALA A 103 -14.77 -19.19 -13.43
N ALA A 104 -14.34 -18.51 -12.37
CA ALA A 104 -15.21 -17.67 -11.55
C ALA A 104 -16.06 -16.64 -12.35
N PRO A 105 -15.50 -15.90 -13.33
CA PRO A 105 -16.27 -14.94 -14.12
C PRO A 105 -17.44 -15.52 -14.93
N GLU A 106 -17.39 -16.79 -15.33
CA GLU A 106 -18.50 -17.47 -16.04
C GLU A 106 -19.77 -17.54 -15.18
N TYR A 107 -19.61 -17.46 -13.86
CA TYR A 107 -20.71 -17.45 -12.88
C TYR A 107 -21.02 -16.05 -12.34
N GLY A 108 -20.46 -15.01 -12.96
CA GLY A 108 -20.60 -13.62 -12.51
C GLY A 108 -19.88 -13.29 -11.20
N VAL A 109 -19.04 -14.21 -10.69
CA VAL A 109 -18.25 -13.99 -9.48
C VAL A 109 -16.80 -13.67 -9.81
N VAL A 110 -16.13 -12.98 -8.91
CA VAL A 110 -14.71 -12.66 -9.02
C VAL A 110 -13.93 -13.36 -7.93
N ALA A 111 -12.73 -13.78 -8.28
CA ALA A 111 -11.83 -14.53 -7.41
C ALA A 111 -10.48 -13.81 -7.28
N SER A 112 -9.88 -13.85 -6.09
CA SER A 112 -8.53 -13.31 -5.87
C SER A 112 -7.73 -14.18 -4.90
N PRO A 113 -6.50 -14.60 -5.26
CA PRO A 113 -5.63 -15.31 -4.34
C PRO A 113 -5.06 -14.33 -3.31
N LEU A 114 -4.83 -14.82 -2.10
CA LEU A 114 -4.40 -14.05 -0.94
C LEU A 114 -3.50 -14.89 -0.04
N ASN A 115 -2.29 -14.41 0.18
CA ASN A 115 -1.30 -15.04 1.07
C ASN A 115 -1.27 -14.41 2.47
N SER A 116 -1.96 -13.28 2.67
CA SER A 116 -2.09 -12.63 3.98
C SER A 116 -3.20 -13.27 4.81
N TYR A 117 -3.25 -14.60 4.87
CA TYR A 117 -4.32 -15.35 5.54
C TYR A 117 -4.07 -15.57 7.04
N GLY A 118 -2.87 -15.27 7.53
CA GLY A 118 -2.53 -15.36 8.95
C GLY A 118 -1.70 -16.61 9.29
N SER A 119 -1.53 -16.86 10.58
CA SER A 119 -0.74 -18.00 11.09
C SER A 119 -1.25 -19.31 10.51
N ASP A 120 -0.33 -20.05 9.89
CA ASP A 120 -0.61 -21.33 9.27
C ASP A 120 -1.12 -22.33 10.32
N SER A 121 -0.48 -22.38 11.50
CA SER A 121 -0.87 -23.26 12.59
C SER A 121 -2.27 -22.94 13.14
N ALA A 122 -2.62 -21.66 13.27
CA ALA A 122 -3.93 -21.23 13.72
C ALA A 122 -5.03 -21.58 12.72
N ILE A 123 -4.82 -21.33 11.43
CA ILE A 123 -5.79 -21.70 10.38
C ILE A 123 -6.01 -23.21 10.38
N LYS A 124 -4.93 -23.99 10.43
CA LYS A 124 -5.03 -25.46 10.44
C LYS A 124 -5.86 -25.97 11.62
N ARG A 125 -5.63 -25.43 12.81
CA ARG A 125 -6.44 -25.75 13.99
C ARG A 125 -7.91 -25.34 13.83
N ILE A 126 -8.17 -24.14 13.30
CA ILE A 126 -9.55 -23.62 13.14
C ILE A 126 -10.34 -24.45 12.13
N LEU A 127 -9.72 -24.84 11.02
CA LEU A 127 -10.35 -25.54 9.91
C LEU A 127 -10.17 -27.06 9.95
N GLY A 128 -9.49 -27.61 10.97
CA GLY A 128 -9.21 -29.04 11.08
C GLY A 128 -8.26 -29.57 9.99
N ILE A 129 -7.43 -28.72 9.39
CA ILE A 129 -6.48 -29.13 8.35
C ILE A 129 -5.34 -29.93 9.01
N PRO A 130 -4.99 -31.12 8.49
CA PRO A 130 -3.89 -31.93 9.01
C PRO A 130 -2.54 -31.19 9.02
N LYS A 131 -1.64 -31.61 9.93
CA LYS A 131 -0.29 -31.03 10.01
C LYS A 131 0.58 -31.33 8.77
N THR A 132 0.27 -32.42 8.06
CA THR A 132 0.95 -32.85 6.83
C THR A 132 0.64 -31.94 5.64
N GLU A 133 -0.50 -31.28 5.65
CA GLU A 133 -0.89 -30.34 4.61
C GLU A 133 -0.15 -29.01 4.76
N VAL A 134 0.08 -28.31 3.65
CA VAL A 134 0.59 -26.94 3.60
C VAL A 134 -0.47 -26.06 2.94
N ILE A 135 -0.75 -24.88 3.50
CA ILE A 135 -1.68 -23.94 2.88
C ILE A 135 -0.96 -23.24 1.71
N CYS A 136 -1.45 -23.43 0.49
CA CYS A 136 -0.97 -22.71 -0.70
C CYS A 136 -1.35 -21.24 -0.64
N CYS A 137 -2.65 -20.97 -0.54
CA CYS A 137 -3.22 -19.63 -0.38
C CYS A 137 -4.70 -19.72 0.02
N ALA A 138 -5.27 -18.57 0.42
CA ALA A 138 -6.71 -18.38 0.46
C ALA A 138 -7.17 -17.73 -0.86
N VAL A 139 -8.34 -18.10 -1.37
CA VAL A 139 -8.98 -17.50 -2.55
C VAL A 139 -10.31 -16.88 -2.12
N THR A 140 -10.41 -15.55 -2.16
CA THR A 140 -11.66 -14.83 -1.85
C THR A 140 -12.60 -14.90 -3.04
N LEU A 141 -13.89 -15.12 -2.80
CA LEU A 141 -14.96 -15.19 -3.80
C LEU A 141 -16.12 -14.26 -3.44
N GLY A 142 -16.68 -13.60 -4.46
CA GLY A 142 -17.89 -12.79 -4.32
C GLY A 142 -18.32 -12.15 -5.63
N PHE A 143 -19.52 -11.59 -5.67
CA PHE A 143 -19.96 -10.76 -6.79
C PHE A 143 -19.23 -9.40 -6.73
N PRO A 144 -18.68 -8.88 -7.84
CA PRO A 144 -18.05 -7.56 -7.84
C PRO A 144 -19.09 -6.47 -7.58
N ASP A 145 -18.73 -5.44 -6.82
CA ASP A 145 -19.52 -4.20 -6.75
C ASP A 145 -19.19 -3.26 -7.93
N GLU A 146 -19.92 -2.15 -8.07
CA GLU A 146 -19.67 -1.17 -9.14
C GLU A 146 -18.22 -0.64 -9.12
N ARG A 147 -17.65 -0.48 -7.92
CA ARG A 147 -16.26 -0.05 -7.72
C ARG A 147 -15.27 -1.03 -8.32
N ALA A 148 -15.52 -2.32 -8.14
CA ALA A 148 -14.72 -3.40 -8.70
C ALA A 148 -14.83 -3.49 -10.22
N LEU A 149 -16.02 -3.27 -10.77
CA LEU A 149 -16.26 -3.31 -12.22
C LEU A 149 -15.50 -2.21 -12.94
N GLY A 150 -15.46 -0.99 -12.38
CA GLY A 150 -14.72 0.15 -12.95
C GLY A 150 -13.19 0.08 -12.84
N ALA A 151 -12.63 -0.88 -12.09
CA ALA A 151 -11.17 -0.95 -11.92
C ALA A 151 -10.45 -1.27 -13.26
N PRO A 152 -9.43 -0.49 -13.65
CA PRO A 152 -8.73 -0.69 -14.92
C PRO A 152 -7.94 -2.03 -14.95
N PRO A 153 -7.66 -2.57 -16.14
CA PRO A 153 -6.84 -3.77 -16.28
C PRO A 153 -5.43 -3.51 -15.72
N VAL A 154 -4.80 -4.58 -15.25
CA VAL A 154 -3.47 -4.49 -14.65
C VAL A 154 -2.41 -4.68 -15.75
N PRO A 155 -1.69 -3.63 -16.21
CA PRO A 155 -0.58 -3.78 -17.13
C PRO A 155 0.42 -4.81 -16.66
N ARG A 156 0.87 -5.61 -17.62
CA ARG A 156 1.92 -6.61 -17.45
C ARG A 156 3.23 -6.04 -17.96
N ARG A 157 4.33 -6.64 -17.52
CA ARG A 157 5.63 -6.36 -18.13
C ARG A 157 5.58 -6.77 -19.60
N PRO A 158 6.17 -6.00 -20.52
CA PRO A 158 6.33 -6.43 -21.90
C PRO A 158 6.99 -7.81 -21.98
N VAL A 159 6.59 -8.62 -22.96
CA VAL A 159 7.09 -10.00 -23.10
C VAL A 159 8.62 -10.03 -23.18
N GLY A 160 9.23 -9.11 -23.94
CA GLY A 160 10.69 -9.01 -24.08
C GLY A 160 11.45 -8.69 -22.78
N GLU A 161 10.77 -8.24 -21.70
CA GLU A 161 11.42 -8.05 -20.40
C GLU A 161 11.44 -9.30 -19.50
N VAL A 162 10.61 -10.30 -19.81
CA VAL A 162 10.44 -11.53 -19.01
C VAL A 162 10.86 -12.79 -19.75
N LEU A 163 10.84 -12.75 -21.09
CA LEU A 163 11.23 -13.83 -21.97
C LEU A 163 12.75 -13.79 -22.21
N HIS A 164 13.39 -14.94 -22.06
CA HIS A 164 14.81 -15.14 -22.36
C HIS A 164 14.91 -16.38 -23.26
N PHE A 165 15.51 -16.23 -24.44
CA PHE A 165 15.76 -17.35 -25.36
C PHE A 165 17.11 -18.00 -25.04
N ASN A 166 17.13 -19.33 -24.98
CA ASN A 166 18.30 -20.19 -24.73
C ASN A 166 18.95 -20.03 -23.35
N THR A 167 19.34 -18.81 -22.97
CA THR A 167 20.03 -18.51 -21.72
C THR A 167 19.39 -17.33 -21.01
N PHE A 168 19.48 -17.34 -19.68
CA PHE A 168 18.99 -16.25 -18.86
C PHE A 168 19.84 -14.99 -19.07
N THR A 169 19.21 -13.87 -19.44
CA THR A 169 19.90 -12.59 -19.68
C THR A 169 19.70 -11.63 -18.51
N LYS A 170 19.77 -10.31 -18.73
CA LYS A 170 19.76 -9.31 -17.66
C LYS A 170 18.46 -9.33 -16.86
N LYS A 171 18.57 -9.56 -15.56
CA LYS A 171 17.47 -9.39 -14.60
C LYS A 171 17.29 -7.92 -14.27
N ARG A 172 16.03 -7.48 -14.24
CA ARG A 172 15.67 -6.19 -13.66
C ARG A 172 15.81 -6.22 -12.13
N GLY A 173 16.56 -5.27 -11.58
CA GLY A 173 16.69 -5.10 -10.13
C GLY A 173 15.36 -4.61 -9.53
N LEU A 174 14.94 -5.19 -8.41
CA LEU A 174 13.78 -4.72 -7.66
C LEU A 174 14.25 -3.81 -6.52
N PRO A 175 13.55 -2.69 -6.28
CA PRO A 175 14.01 -1.73 -5.30
C PRO A 175 13.51 -2.10 -3.90
N TYR A 176 14.39 -2.74 -3.13
CA TYR A 176 14.12 -3.18 -1.75
C TYR A 176 14.96 -2.43 -0.70
N ALA A 177 15.67 -1.38 -1.10
CA ALA A 177 16.54 -0.64 -0.20
C ALA A 177 15.75 0.33 0.69
N TYR A 178 16.03 0.35 2.00
CA TYR A 178 15.50 1.35 2.92
C TYR A 178 15.90 2.78 2.56
N ASN A 179 17.16 2.97 2.11
CA ASN A 179 17.69 4.30 1.82
C ASN A 179 17.16 4.79 0.45
N PRO A 180 16.39 5.90 0.39
CA PRO A 180 15.88 6.45 -0.86
C PRO A 180 17.00 6.84 -1.82
N ASP A 181 18.20 7.20 -1.34
CA ASP A 181 19.35 7.52 -2.20
C ASP A 181 19.86 6.33 -3.04
N ARG A 182 19.35 5.10 -2.81
CA ARG A 182 19.64 3.91 -3.65
C ARG A 182 18.61 3.70 -4.76
N TRP A 183 17.62 4.57 -4.86
CA TRP A 183 16.51 4.45 -5.80
C TRP A 183 16.69 5.40 -6.97
N THR A 184 16.48 4.88 -8.18
CA THR A 184 16.25 5.72 -9.36
C THR A 184 14.80 6.21 -9.36
N LEU A 185 14.49 7.22 -10.18
CA LEU A 185 13.11 7.64 -10.42
C LEU A 185 12.24 6.47 -10.88
N GLU A 186 12.79 5.63 -11.76
CA GLU A 186 12.08 4.46 -12.28
C GLU A 186 11.80 3.42 -11.19
N ASN A 187 12.72 3.21 -10.25
CA ASN A 187 12.47 2.37 -9.09
C ASN A 187 11.31 2.92 -8.25
N LEU A 188 11.28 4.24 -8.01
CA LEU A 188 10.24 4.90 -7.22
C LEU A 188 8.86 4.79 -7.87
N ARG A 189 8.77 5.03 -9.18
CA ARG A 189 7.56 4.83 -10.00
C ARG A 189 7.02 3.42 -9.85
N HIS A 190 7.89 2.43 -10.01
CA HIS A 190 7.50 1.03 -9.90
C HIS A 190 6.98 0.65 -8.52
N TYR A 191 7.59 1.18 -7.46
CA TYR A 191 7.10 0.96 -6.11
C TYR A 191 5.73 1.59 -5.90
N GLN A 192 5.50 2.82 -6.35
CA GLN A 192 4.18 3.46 -6.24
C GLN A 192 3.11 2.68 -7.02
N ARG A 193 3.36 2.30 -8.27
CA ARG A 193 2.45 1.47 -9.08
C ARG A 193 2.11 0.14 -8.39
N TYR A 194 3.14 -0.54 -7.87
CA TYR A 194 2.94 -1.79 -7.11
C TYR A 194 2.07 -1.58 -5.88
N TYR A 195 2.28 -0.48 -5.15
CA TYR A 195 1.62 -0.25 -3.88
C TYR A 195 0.16 0.20 -4.03
N CYS A 196 -0.15 1.12 -4.95
CA CYS A 196 -1.53 1.54 -5.26
C CYS A 196 -2.45 0.34 -5.50
N ARG A 197 -1.95 -0.67 -6.21
CA ARG A 197 -2.70 -1.88 -6.60
C ARG A 197 -2.84 -2.94 -5.52
N LYS A 198 -1.97 -2.90 -4.51
CA LYS A 198 -2.05 -3.80 -3.36
C LYS A 198 -3.23 -3.43 -2.46
N THR A 199 -3.64 -2.17 -2.49
CA THR A 199 -4.71 -1.61 -1.66
C THR A 199 -6.03 -1.50 -2.42
N PHE A 200 -7.14 -1.35 -1.68
CA PHE A 200 -8.41 -0.98 -2.29
C PHE A 200 -8.45 0.53 -2.57
N LEU A 201 -9.20 0.96 -3.59
CA LEU A 201 -9.35 2.37 -3.94
C LEU A 201 -9.80 3.20 -2.73
N GLY A 202 -9.27 4.41 -2.58
CA GLY A 202 -9.56 5.29 -1.44
C GLY A 202 -8.89 4.88 -0.12
N LYS A 203 -8.17 3.75 -0.09
CA LYS A 203 -7.33 3.40 1.06
C LYS A 203 -6.12 4.31 1.07
N GLU A 204 -6.02 5.11 2.12
CA GLU A 204 -4.79 5.83 2.44
C GLU A 204 -3.61 4.87 2.47
N MET A 205 -2.50 5.25 1.87
CA MET A 205 -1.35 4.36 1.72
C MET A 205 -0.28 4.62 2.76
N ASP A 206 -0.27 5.81 3.34
CA ASP A 206 0.60 6.17 4.44
C ASP A 206 0.04 5.72 5.80
N ILE A 207 0.95 5.55 6.77
CA ILE A 207 0.54 5.49 8.17
C ILE A 207 0.65 6.91 8.67
N MET A 208 -0.47 7.58 8.88
CA MET A 208 -0.51 8.78 9.70
C MET A 208 -1.40 8.56 10.91
N SER A 209 -0.91 8.93 12.08
CA SER A 209 -1.75 8.97 13.28
C SER A 209 -2.86 10.03 13.10
N SER A 210 -3.92 9.95 13.90
CA SER A 210 -4.95 11.00 13.93
C SER A 210 -4.36 12.39 14.23
N PHE A 211 -3.30 12.46 15.03
CA PHE A 211 -2.58 13.69 15.32
C PHE A 211 -1.81 14.21 14.12
N GLU A 212 -1.12 13.35 13.37
CA GLU A 212 -0.45 13.72 12.11
C GLU A 212 -1.46 14.26 11.09
N ARG A 213 -2.67 13.67 11.01
CA ARG A 213 -3.74 14.19 10.14
C ARG A 213 -4.21 15.58 10.56
N ASN A 214 -4.47 15.77 11.86
CA ASN A 214 -4.85 17.09 12.38
C ASN A 214 -3.71 18.10 12.18
N LEU A 215 -2.46 17.65 12.22
CA LEU A 215 -1.30 18.46 11.90
C LEU A 215 -1.37 18.99 10.47
N VAL A 216 -1.57 18.09 9.51
CA VAL A 216 -1.74 18.41 8.10
C VAL A 216 -2.94 19.34 7.87
N LYS A 217 -4.11 19.02 8.43
CA LYS A 217 -5.32 19.85 8.29
C LYS A 217 -5.10 21.30 8.70
N ARG A 218 -4.43 21.54 9.83
CA ARG A 218 -4.15 22.90 10.29
C ARG A 218 -3.05 23.57 9.48
N ALA A 219 -1.96 22.85 9.18
CA ALA A 219 -0.84 23.40 8.42
C ALA A 219 -1.25 23.83 7.00
N LEU A 220 -2.17 23.09 6.37
CA LEU A 220 -2.65 23.38 5.02
C LEU A 220 -3.98 24.15 5.00
N GLY A 221 -4.73 24.15 6.11
CA GLY A 221 -6.01 24.84 6.25
C GLY A 221 -5.89 26.36 6.06
N SER A 222 -4.80 26.97 6.49
CA SER A 222 -4.52 28.39 6.27
C SER A 222 -3.65 28.68 5.05
N ALA A 223 -3.24 27.66 4.29
CA ALA A 223 -2.39 27.86 3.12
C ALA A 223 -3.16 28.48 1.94
N GLU A 224 -2.49 29.39 1.22
CA GLU A 224 -3.01 30.07 0.04
C GLU A 224 -3.21 29.10 -1.12
N SER A 225 -4.33 29.24 -1.83
CA SER A 225 -4.72 28.38 -2.95
C SER A 225 -4.43 29.05 -4.31
N PRO A 226 -4.33 28.29 -5.42
CA PRO A 226 -4.35 26.82 -5.51
C PRO A 226 -3.15 26.14 -4.84
N LEU A 227 -3.37 24.93 -4.32
CA LEU A 227 -2.34 24.09 -3.70
C LEU A 227 -1.80 23.06 -4.69
N LEU A 228 -0.49 22.87 -4.76
CA LEU A 228 0.13 21.73 -5.44
C LEU A 228 0.48 20.65 -4.42
N ASP A 229 -0.22 19.51 -4.43
CA ASP A 229 0.09 18.32 -3.62
C ASP A 229 1.07 17.41 -4.38
N VAL A 230 2.32 17.39 -3.94
CA VAL A 230 3.41 16.73 -4.65
C VAL A 230 3.51 15.26 -4.24
N PHE A 231 3.34 14.38 -5.23
CA PHE A 231 3.31 12.92 -5.10
C PHE A 231 2.17 12.44 -4.20
N SER A 232 0.94 12.83 -4.54
CA SER A 232 -0.25 12.47 -3.79
C SER A 232 -0.45 10.94 -3.74
N TYR A 233 -0.54 10.33 -4.93
CA TYR A 233 -0.66 8.92 -5.35
C TYR A 233 -1.66 8.01 -4.60
N ASP A 234 -2.28 8.48 -3.52
CA ASP A 234 -3.38 7.79 -2.81
C ASP A 234 -4.64 8.64 -2.64
N GLY A 235 -4.57 9.94 -2.98
CA GLY A 235 -5.68 10.89 -2.92
C GLY A 235 -6.30 11.08 -1.54
N ALA A 236 -5.73 10.48 -0.49
CA ALA A 236 -6.41 10.29 0.79
C ALA A 236 -6.65 11.59 1.56
N TYR A 237 -5.90 12.64 1.22
CA TYR A 237 -5.98 13.96 1.86
C TYR A 237 -6.62 15.03 0.98
N LEU A 238 -6.74 14.77 -0.32
CA LEU A 238 -7.45 15.67 -1.24
C LEU A 238 -8.91 15.82 -0.79
N ARG A 239 -9.52 14.75 -0.28
CA ARG A 239 -10.87 14.78 0.31
C ARG A 239 -11.05 15.67 1.53
N GLU A 240 -9.96 16.03 2.22
CA GLU A 240 -10.04 16.83 3.46
C GLU A 240 -10.12 18.33 3.15
N PHE A 241 -10.00 18.72 1.88
CA PHE A 241 -10.05 20.10 1.41
C PHE A 241 -10.94 20.24 0.16
N PRO A 242 -12.23 19.85 0.23
CA PRO A 242 -13.12 19.80 -0.94
C PRO A 242 -13.27 21.17 -1.62
N ASP A 243 -13.30 22.27 -0.85
CA ASP A 243 -13.56 23.60 -1.40
C ASP A 243 -12.31 24.31 -1.94
N LYS A 244 -11.11 23.74 -1.73
CA LYS A 244 -9.84 24.34 -2.15
C LYS A 244 -9.42 23.78 -3.51
N PRO A 245 -9.07 24.65 -4.48
CA PRO A 245 -8.40 24.19 -5.70
C PRO A 245 -7.08 23.48 -5.38
N ILE A 246 -6.97 22.20 -5.73
CA ILE A 246 -5.77 21.39 -5.53
C ILE A 246 -5.32 20.77 -6.86
N ILE A 247 -4.02 20.83 -7.12
CA ILE A 247 -3.35 20.12 -8.21
C ILE A 247 -2.65 18.91 -7.59
N ALA A 248 -3.11 17.70 -7.92
CA ALA A 248 -2.47 16.46 -7.50
C ALA A 248 -1.42 16.05 -8.52
N LEU A 249 -0.13 16.12 -8.15
CA LEU A 249 0.98 15.80 -9.04
C LEU A 249 1.52 14.40 -8.75
N ASP A 250 1.36 13.47 -9.67
CA ASP A 250 1.77 12.06 -9.52
C ASP A 250 2.93 11.65 -10.43
N LEU A 251 3.68 10.60 -10.06
CA LEU A 251 4.88 10.19 -10.80
C LEU A 251 4.60 9.50 -12.15
N THR A 252 3.38 9.01 -12.34
CA THR A 252 2.95 8.30 -13.55
C THR A 252 1.47 8.56 -13.84
N LYS A 253 1.06 8.40 -15.10
CA LYS A 253 -0.35 8.46 -15.49
C LYS A 253 -1.21 7.47 -14.71
N GLU A 254 -0.74 6.23 -14.57
CA GLU A 254 -1.44 5.18 -13.84
C GLU A 254 -1.69 5.53 -12.36
N THR A 255 -0.71 6.11 -11.67
CA THR A 255 -0.89 6.55 -10.28
C THR A 255 -1.87 7.72 -10.19
N SER A 256 -1.88 8.59 -11.20
CA SER A 256 -2.83 9.71 -11.30
C SER A 256 -4.27 9.23 -11.47
N GLU A 257 -4.51 8.27 -12.37
CA GLU A 257 -5.81 7.61 -12.55
C GLU A 257 -6.29 6.93 -11.26
N TYR A 258 -5.38 6.31 -10.50
CA TYR A 258 -5.70 5.73 -9.19
C TYR A 258 -6.09 6.81 -8.17
N THR A 259 -5.35 7.92 -8.11
CA THR A 259 -5.66 9.07 -7.24
C THR A 259 -7.04 9.65 -7.59
N GLU A 260 -7.33 9.84 -8.87
CA GLU A 260 -8.63 10.31 -9.35
C GLU A 260 -9.78 9.40 -8.92
N ALA A 261 -9.66 8.10 -9.21
CA ALA A 261 -10.65 7.11 -8.79
C ALA A 261 -10.79 7.04 -7.25
N ALA A 262 -9.70 7.20 -6.51
CA ALA A 262 -9.73 7.22 -5.05
C ALA A 262 -10.46 8.46 -4.49
N VAL A 263 -10.28 9.64 -5.10
CA VAL A 263 -10.96 10.88 -4.69
C VAL A 263 -12.46 10.79 -4.99
N ALA A 264 -12.83 10.39 -6.22
CA ALA A 264 -14.23 10.31 -6.65
C ALA A 264 -15.09 9.39 -5.76
N LEU A 265 -14.49 8.37 -5.13
CA LEU A 265 -15.20 7.48 -4.19
C LEU A 265 -15.48 8.10 -2.82
N ASN A 266 -14.73 9.13 -2.42
CA ASN A 266 -14.73 9.65 -1.06
C ASN A 266 -15.17 11.12 -0.97
N VAL A 267 -15.35 11.79 -2.11
CA VAL A 267 -15.74 13.21 -2.18
C VAL A 267 -16.99 13.34 -3.05
N PRO A 268 -18.02 14.09 -2.62
CA PRO A 268 -19.18 14.38 -3.45
C PRO A 268 -18.80 15.11 -4.75
N HIS A 269 -19.37 14.70 -5.88
CA HIS A 269 -19.04 15.22 -7.22
C HIS A 269 -19.14 16.74 -7.35
N ASP A 270 -20.12 17.36 -6.69
CA ASP A 270 -20.37 18.82 -6.76
C ASP A 270 -19.30 19.66 -6.04
N SER A 271 -18.37 19.01 -5.33
CA SER A 271 -17.28 19.65 -4.58
C SER A 271 -15.90 19.39 -5.18
N HIS A 272 -15.79 18.82 -6.38
CA HIS A 272 -14.49 18.51 -6.98
C HIS A 272 -13.79 19.76 -7.56
N ARG A 273 -12.77 20.26 -6.84
CA ARG A 273 -11.81 21.25 -7.36
C ARG A 273 -10.39 20.66 -7.46
N VAL A 274 -10.28 19.44 -7.97
CA VAL A 274 -8.99 18.75 -8.13
C VAL A 274 -8.59 18.68 -9.60
N THR A 275 -7.38 19.15 -9.92
CA THR A 275 -6.72 18.95 -11.21
C THR A 275 -5.65 17.87 -11.05
N TYR A 276 -5.54 16.96 -12.01
CA TYR A 276 -4.57 15.87 -11.97
C TYR A 276 -3.43 16.14 -12.95
N ALA A 277 -2.20 16.06 -12.46
CA ALA A 277 -0.98 16.32 -13.21
C ALA A 277 0.00 15.14 -13.09
N VAL A 278 0.87 14.98 -14.09
CA VAL A 278 1.85 13.88 -14.14
C VAL A 278 3.27 14.43 -14.29
N TYR A 279 4.19 13.85 -13.52
CA TYR A 279 5.62 14.05 -13.66
C TYR A 279 6.16 13.20 -14.81
N ASP A 280 6.63 13.85 -15.87
CA ASP A 280 6.99 13.19 -17.12
C ASP A 280 8.20 12.25 -17.00
N GLU A 281 8.45 11.45 -18.02
CA GLU A 281 9.55 10.48 -18.04
C GLU A 281 10.93 11.09 -17.73
N ASN A 282 11.11 12.37 -18.07
CA ASN A 282 12.32 13.16 -17.87
C ASN A 282 12.40 13.84 -16.52
N ALA A 283 11.47 13.56 -15.61
CA ALA A 283 11.38 14.19 -14.30
C ALA A 283 11.07 15.70 -14.39
N GLN A 284 10.19 16.11 -15.30
CA GLN A 284 9.67 17.46 -15.41
C GLN A 284 8.22 17.52 -14.93
N MET A 285 7.90 18.60 -14.20
CA MET A 285 6.54 18.91 -13.82
C MET A 285 5.78 19.42 -15.04
N ILE A 286 4.80 18.66 -15.51
CA ILE A 286 3.87 19.09 -16.56
C ILE A 286 2.59 19.56 -15.87
N THR A 287 2.41 20.88 -15.80
CA THR A 287 1.16 21.51 -15.33
C THR A 287 0.99 22.87 -15.98
N ASP A 288 -0.17 23.10 -16.58
CA ASP A 288 -0.57 24.43 -17.08
C ASP A 288 -1.27 25.26 -15.99
N ALA A 289 -1.58 24.64 -14.85
CA ALA A 289 -2.24 25.29 -13.73
C ALA A 289 -1.24 25.97 -12.79
N SER A 290 -1.48 27.24 -12.48
CA SER A 290 -0.72 28.02 -11.51
C SER A 290 -1.09 27.66 -10.07
N PHE A 291 -0.13 27.69 -9.15
CA PHE A 291 -0.33 27.46 -7.72
C PHE A 291 0.44 28.48 -6.89
N ARG A 292 -0.06 28.78 -5.68
CA ARG A 292 0.60 29.70 -4.73
C ARG A 292 1.37 28.96 -3.64
N THR A 293 0.93 27.75 -3.30
CA THR A 293 1.59 26.91 -2.30
C THR A 293 1.85 25.52 -2.84
N ALA A 294 3.10 25.05 -2.75
CA ALA A 294 3.44 23.65 -2.96
C ALA A 294 3.58 22.91 -1.63
N VAL A 295 3.22 21.63 -1.62
CA VAL A 295 3.18 20.82 -0.39
C VAL A 295 3.81 19.45 -0.62
N PHE A 296 4.68 19.04 0.31
CA PHE A 296 5.04 17.63 0.49
C PHE A 296 4.46 17.11 1.81
N ASN A 297 3.53 16.16 1.72
CA ASN A 297 2.89 15.55 2.89
C ASN A 297 3.41 14.13 3.15
N TYR A 298 4.42 13.97 4.01
CA TYR A 298 5.09 12.68 4.32
C TYR A 298 5.65 11.92 3.09
N LYS A 299 5.89 12.64 1.99
CA LYS A 299 6.48 12.10 0.76
C LYS A 299 7.94 12.50 0.57
N PHE A 300 8.35 13.67 1.07
CA PHE A 300 9.69 14.21 0.84
C PHE A 300 10.81 13.29 1.38
N GLU A 301 10.56 12.64 2.52
CA GLU A 301 11.43 11.64 3.16
C GLU A 301 11.62 10.33 2.38
N ARG A 302 10.90 10.16 1.28
CA ARG A 302 10.97 9.00 0.38
C ARG A 302 11.74 9.29 -0.90
N LEU A 303 12.16 10.54 -1.11
CA LEU A 303 12.82 10.96 -2.33
C LEU A 303 14.34 10.78 -2.24
N PRO A 304 14.97 10.22 -3.29
CA PRO A 304 16.41 10.33 -3.47
C PRO A 304 16.81 11.80 -3.47
N THR A 305 17.96 12.12 -2.87
CA THR A 305 18.41 13.52 -2.72
C THR A 305 18.51 14.24 -4.06
N ALA A 306 19.04 13.56 -5.09
CA ALA A 306 19.16 14.15 -6.43
C ALA A 306 17.78 14.49 -7.04
N LEU A 307 16.80 13.61 -6.87
CA LEU A 307 15.43 13.85 -7.34
C LEU A 307 14.79 14.99 -6.53
N ALA A 308 14.93 14.98 -5.20
CA ALA A 308 14.40 16.02 -4.32
C ALA A 308 14.91 17.41 -4.71
N THR A 309 16.22 17.59 -4.93
CA THR A 309 16.80 18.87 -5.38
C THR A 309 16.19 19.32 -6.70
N ARG A 310 16.12 18.43 -7.69
CA ARG A 310 15.58 18.76 -9.02
C ARG A 310 14.11 19.14 -8.98
N THR A 311 13.30 18.39 -8.22
CA THR A 311 11.87 18.70 -8.04
C THR A 311 11.68 20.03 -7.34
N LEU A 312 12.47 20.32 -6.30
CA LEU A 312 12.40 21.61 -5.60
C LEU A 312 12.77 22.79 -6.50
N GLN A 313 13.78 22.66 -7.36
CA GLN A 313 14.15 23.71 -8.32
C GLN A 313 13.01 24.02 -9.31
N GLN A 314 12.31 22.99 -9.78
CA GLN A 314 11.15 23.17 -10.66
C GLN A 314 9.97 23.84 -9.94
N ILE A 315 9.68 23.41 -8.70
CA ILE A 315 8.65 24.04 -7.87
C ILE A 315 9.00 25.51 -7.62
N HIS A 316 10.24 25.80 -7.23
CA HIS A 316 10.72 27.16 -7.02
C HIS A 316 10.56 28.01 -8.29
N ALA A 317 10.94 27.49 -9.46
CA ALA A 317 10.77 28.19 -10.73
C ALA A 317 9.30 28.53 -11.02
N ALA A 318 8.38 27.61 -10.76
CA ALA A 318 6.95 27.77 -11.03
C ALA A 318 6.16 28.60 -10.00
N LEU A 319 6.66 28.73 -8.75
CA LEU A 319 5.99 29.52 -7.72
C LEU A 319 5.99 31.03 -8.06
N PRO A 320 4.97 31.80 -7.67
CA PRO A 320 5.04 33.26 -7.68
C PRO A 320 6.06 33.75 -6.63
N THR A 321 6.47 35.02 -6.71
CA THR A 321 7.48 35.63 -5.81
C THR A 321 7.09 35.59 -4.33
N ASP A 322 5.80 35.67 -4.01
CA ASP A 322 5.26 35.55 -2.67
C ASP A 322 4.83 34.12 -2.29
N GLY A 323 5.02 33.18 -3.22
CA GLY A 323 4.65 31.78 -3.11
C GLY A 323 5.42 31.05 -2.01
N ALA A 324 4.86 29.94 -1.56
CA ALA A 324 5.40 29.18 -0.44
C ALA A 324 5.53 27.68 -0.74
N LEU A 325 6.47 27.04 -0.05
CA LEU A 325 6.60 25.61 0.03
C LEU A 325 6.41 25.16 1.49
N ILE A 326 5.57 24.15 1.69
CA ILE A 326 5.34 23.51 2.99
C ILE A 326 5.76 22.04 2.91
N ILE A 327 6.66 21.61 3.82
CA ILE A 327 7.06 20.20 3.95
C ILE A 327 6.65 19.71 5.33
N ILE A 328 5.82 18.68 5.37
CA ILE A 328 5.46 17.96 6.59
C ILE A 328 6.12 16.59 6.52
N ALA A 329 7.02 16.31 7.46
CA ALA A 329 7.84 15.10 7.40
C ALA A 329 8.33 14.67 8.79
N ARG A 330 8.84 13.44 8.87
CA ARG A 330 9.43 12.86 10.07
C ARG A 330 10.90 13.20 10.15
N LYS A 331 11.30 13.71 11.31
CA LYS A 331 12.68 14.08 11.61
C LYS A 331 13.47 12.86 12.05
N SER A 332 14.70 12.73 11.55
CA SER A 332 15.67 11.79 12.09
C SER A 332 16.00 12.15 13.53
N ASN A 333 15.84 11.18 14.43
CA ASN A 333 16.25 11.27 15.84
C ASN A 333 16.84 9.93 16.31
N LEU A 334 17.42 9.92 17.51
CA LEU A 334 18.10 8.75 18.07
C LEU A 334 17.15 7.56 18.27
N LEU A 335 15.93 7.82 18.74
CA LEU A 335 14.92 6.78 18.99
C LEU A 335 14.52 6.06 17.70
N LEU A 336 14.25 6.83 16.64
CA LEU A 336 13.87 6.28 15.35
C LEU A 336 15.04 5.53 14.70
N TRP A 337 16.27 6.01 14.87
CA TRP A 337 17.46 5.30 14.42
C TRP A 337 17.67 3.98 15.15
N PHE A 338 17.55 3.98 16.49
CA PHE A 338 17.66 2.77 17.31
C PHE A 338 16.61 1.74 16.87
N PHE A 339 15.37 2.19 16.64
CA PHE A 339 14.30 1.35 16.13
C PHE A 339 14.63 0.69 14.79
N PHE A 340 15.10 1.46 13.80
CA PHE A 340 15.51 0.88 12.51
C PHE A 340 16.65 -0.11 12.64
N ARG A 341 17.55 0.08 13.61
CA ARG A 341 18.62 -0.87 13.91
C ARG A 341 18.07 -2.20 14.45
N VAL A 342 17.08 -2.14 15.36
CA VAL A 342 16.40 -3.34 15.89
C VAL A 342 15.67 -4.10 14.78
N ILE A 343 14.89 -3.43 13.92
CA ILE A 343 14.26 -4.08 12.76
C ILE A 343 15.32 -4.77 11.91
N LYS A 344 16.40 -4.07 11.57
CA LYS A 344 17.45 -4.60 10.70
C LYS A 344 18.14 -5.83 11.31
N MET A 345 18.23 -5.90 12.64
CA MET A 345 18.77 -7.06 13.35
C MET A 345 17.92 -8.32 13.14
N PHE A 346 16.59 -8.19 13.18
CA PHE A 346 15.67 -9.33 13.01
C PHE A 346 15.41 -9.70 11.53
N PHE A 347 15.42 -8.72 10.63
CA PHE A 347 14.93 -8.91 9.25
C PHE A 347 15.97 -8.65 8.15
N GLY A 348 17.18 -8.22 8.52
CA GLY A 348 18.22 -7.84 7.57
C GLY A 348 17.84 -6.62 6.73
N ASN A 349 18.24 -6.62 5.46
CA ASN A 349 17.98 -5.51 4.53
C ASN A 349 16.72 -5.71 3.65
N ASP A 350 16.04 -6.87 3.70
CA ASP A 350 14.84 -7.12 2.89
C ASP A 350 13.60 -6.70 3.69
N MET A 351 13.16 -5.46 3.46
CA MET A 351 11.98 -4.94 4.14
C MET A 351 10.72 -5.79 3.89
N ARG A 352 10.59 -6.56 2.80
CA ARG A 352 9.37 -7.36 2.57
C ARG A 352 9.11 -8.34 3.72
N ARG A 353 10.16 -8.81 4.38
CA ARG A 353 10.09 -9.75 5.50
C ARG A 353 9.48 -9.16 6.78
N THR A 354 9.49 -7.84 6.90
CA THR A 354 9.08 -7.15 8.12
C THR A 354 7.58 -6.84 8.17
N GLY A 355 6.88 -6.88 7.03
CA GLY A 355 5.55 -6.26 6.86
C GLY A 355 5.56 -4.71 6.89
N ILE A 356 6.61 -4.10 7.46
CA ILE A 356 6.96 -2.65 7.52
C ILE A 356 7.13 -2.08 6.12
N TYR A 357 7.61 -2.88 5.16
CA TYR A 357 7.87 -2.44 3.79
C TYR A 357 6.74 -1.67 3.14
N ASN A 358 5.49 -2.10 3.38
CA ASN A 358 4.30 -1.44 2.85
C ASN A 358 4.23 0.04 3.28
N PHE A 359 4.74 0.36 4.47
CA PHE A 359 4.66 1.70 5.05
C PHE A 359 5.92 2.53 4.82
N PHE A 360 7.06 1.86 4.68
CA PHE A 360 8.35 2.52 4.68
C PHE A 360 9.07 2.48 3.33
N GLY A 361 8.62 1.78 2.29
CA GLY A 361 9.17 1.89 0.93
C GLY A 361 10.67 2.25 0.80
N PRO A 362 11.07 3.15 -0.12
CA PRO A 362 12.18 4.03 0.17
C PRO A 362 11.75 5.02 1.26
N TYR A 363 12.42 5.02 2.40
CA TYR A 363 12.13 5.99 3.45
C TYR A 363 13.36 6.23 4.28
N ARG A 364 13.64 7.50 4.52
CA ARG A 364 14.65 7.91 5.46
C ARG A 364 14.20 9.19 6.14
N PRO A 365 14.03 9.18 7.48
CA PRO A 365 13.69 10.38 8.21
C PRO A 365 14.63 11.51 7.87
N LEU A 366 14.08 12.72 7.75
CA LEU A 366 14.83 13.86 7.30
C LEU A 366 15.92 14.23 8.29
N ARG A 367 17.15 14.39 7.78
CA ARG A 367 18.20 15.10 8.50
C ARG A 367 18.05 16.58 8.19
N LEU A 368 17.56 17.37 9.15
CA LEU A 368 17.26 18.79 8.92
C LEU A 368 18.43 19.56 8.31
N SER A 369 19.67 19.34 8.77
CA SER A 369 20.84 20.02 8.19
C SER A 369 21.00 19.74 6.68
N LYS A 370 20.73 18.51 6.23
CA LYS A 370 20.75 18.12 4.82
C LYS A 370 19.57 18.75 4.07
N THR A 371 18.37 18.67 4.64
CA THR A 371 17.14 19.23 4.04
C THR A 371 17.23 20.73 3.85
N LEU A 372 17.68 21.48 4.86
CA LEU A 372 17.86 22.93 4.80
C LEU A 372 18.89 23.32 3.73
N ARG A 373 19.96 22.52 3.56
CA ARG A 373 20.94 22.75 2.49
C ARG A 373 20.29 22.56 1.11
N VAL A 374 19.55 21.47 0.92
CA VAL A 374 18.85 21.17 -0.33
C VAL A 374 17.84 22.28 -0.69
N LEU A 375 17.08 22.78 0.29
CA LEU A 375 16.13 23.89 0.09
C LEU A 375 16.85 25.17 -0.38
N ARG A 376 17.93 25.56 0.30
CA ARG A 376 18.73 26.74 -0.10
C ARG A 376 19.35 26.58 -1.48
N THR A 377 19.87 25.39 -1.80
CA THR A 377 20.40 25.08 -3.14
C THR A 377 19.32 25.15 -4.23
N ALA A 378 18.05 24.92 -3.88
CA ALA A 378 16.93 25.04 -4.81
C ALA A 378 16.41 26.49 -4.95
N GLY A 379 16.92 27.44 -4.17
CA GLY A 379 16.58 28.87 -4.24
C GLY A 379 15.73 29.39 -3.07
N PHE A 380 15.09 28.50 -2.31
CA PHE A 380 14.14 28.92 -1.26
C PHE A 380 14.78 29.75 -0.15
N THR A 381 14.05 30.79 0.26
CA THR A 381 14.38 31.74 1.31
C THR A 381 13.44 31.62 2.52
N ASP A 382 13.67 32.42 3.57
CA ASP A 382 12.83 32.50 4.77
C ASP A 382 12.42 31.13 5.36
N ILE A 383 13.41 30.25 5.49
CA ILE A 383 13.16 28.85 5.86
C ILE A 383 12.94 28.77 7.38
N HIS A 384 11.69 28.60 7.76
CA HIS A 384 11.26 28.35 9.14
C HIS A 384 10.84 26.90 9.32
N TRP A 385 11.09 26.34 10.50
CA TRP A 385 10.56 25.03 10.83
C TRP A 385 10.14 24.96 12.29
N SER A 386 9.14 24.12 12.54
CA SER A 386 8.65 23.82 13.88
C SER A 386 8.56 22.31 14.06
N GLY A 387 9.01 21.81 15.21
CA GLY A 387 8.85 20.42 15.57
C GLY A 387 7.60 20.19 16.42
N TYR A 388 6.95 19.07 16.13
CA TYR A 388 5.74 18.58 16.76
C TYR A 388 5.99 17.14 17.25
N PHE A 389 5.48 16.83 18.44
CA PHE A 389 5.59 15.53 19.12
C PHE A 389 7.00 15.12 19.56
N PRO A 390 7.27 14.92 20.86
CA PRO A 390 8.59 14.50 21.35
C PRO A 390 8.92 13.03 21.04
N LEU A 391 7.92 12.18 20.78
CA LEU A 391 8.06 10.78 20.37
C LEU A 391 7.48 10.58 18.97
N PRO A 392 8.07 9.70 18.14
CA PRO A 392 7.51 9.39 16.83
C PRO A 392 6.05 8.94 16.95
N PRO A 393 5.11 9.58 16.25
CA PRO A 393 3.70 9.32 16.44
C PRO A 393 3.22 7.99 15.85
N PHE A 394 4.10 7.27 15.12
CA PHE A 394 3.78 5.98 14.50
C PHE A 394 4.28 4.77 15.34
N TYR A 395 4.75 4.99 16.58
CA TYR A 395 5.32 3.94 17.42
C TYR A 395 4.28 2.90 17.86
N GLU A 396 3.04 3.32 18.12
CA GLU A 396 1.94 2.40 18.40
C GLU A 396 1.67 1.47 17.21
N GLN A 397 1.66 2.00 15.99
CA GLN A 397 1.40 1.24 14.77
C GLN A 397 2.52 0.24 14.49
N ILE A 398 3.76 0.64 14.76
CA ILE A 398 4.91 -0.27 14.77
C ILE A 398 4.66 -1.42 15.75
N TYR A 399 4.31 -1.11 17.00
CA TYR A 399 4.10 -2.11 18.04
C TYR A 399 3.02 -3.11 17.61
N GLN A 400 1.87 -2.59 17.16
CA GLN A 400 0.75 -3.38 16.65
C GLN A 400 1.19 -4.33 15.53
N MET A 401 2.02 -3.85 14.61
CA MET A 401 2.53 -4.64 13.50
C MET A 401 3.50 -5.72 13.96
N PHE A 402 4.43 -5.42 14.87
CA PHE A 402 5.32 -6.43 15.42
C PHE A 402 4.54 -7.54 16.13
N ARG A 403 3.51 -7.17 16.89
CA ARG A 403 2.61 -8.15 17.51
C ARG A 403 1.88 -8.98 16.46
N GLN A 404 1.34 -8.35 15.43
CA GLN A 404 0.63 -9.06 14.38
C GLN A 404 1.55 -10.00 13.60
N TYR A 405 2.77 -9.56 13.29
CA TYR A 405 3.80 -10.38 12.68
C TYR A 405 4.03 -11.65 13.50
N LEU A 406 4.28 -11.51 14.82
CA LEU A 406 4.47 -12.64 15.73
C LEU A 406 3.24 -13.56 15.77
N LYS A 407 2.05 -12.97 15.91
CA LYS A 407 0.78 -13.72 15.95
C LYS A 407 0.50 -14.48 14.66
N SER A 408 0.92 -13.93 13.52
CA SER A 408 0.79 -14.57 12.21
C SER A 408 1.93 -15.52 11.87
N GLU A 409 2.89 -15.74 12.78
CA GLU A 409 4.10 -16.54 12.51
C GLU A 409 4.88 -16.04 11.29
N GLY A 410 4.82 -14.72 11.05
CA GLY A 410 5.48 -14.03 9.96
C GLY A 410 4.76 -14.05 8.61
N SER A 411 3.54 -14.60 8.52
CA SER A 411 2.79 -14.67 7.26
C SER A 411 1.98 -13.41 6.93
N SER A 412 1.59 -12.63 7.94
CA SER A 412 0.62 -11.54 7.77
C SER A 412 1.25 -10.15 7.74
N TYR A 413 0.57 -9.24 7.02
CA TYR A 413 0.91 -7.84 6.90
C TYR A 413 -0.03 -7.03 7.80
N LEU A 414 0.47 -5.96 8.46
CA LEU A 414 -0.30 -5.14 9.40
C LEU A 414 -1.71 -4.80 8.87
N HIS A 415 -2.73 -5.16 9.63
CA HIS A 415 -4.09 -4.67 9.49
C HIS A 415 -4.25 -3.43 10.37
N ARG A 416 -5.00 -2.45 9.88
CA ARG A 416 -5.23 -1.19 10.59
C ARG A 416 -6.17 -1.31 11.79
N THR A 417 -6.59 -2.52 12.13
CA THR A 417 -7.46 -2.76 13.29
C THR A 417 -6.59 -2.75 14.54
N PRO A 418 -6.73 -1.75 15.43
CA PRO A 418 -5.92 -1.68 16.63
C PRO A 418 -6.26 -2.85 17.55
N PHE A 419 -5.25 -3.62 17.96
CA PHE A 419 -5.42 -4.59 19.03
C PHE A 419 -5.37 -3.85 20.38
N ARG A 420 -6.32 -4.11 21.28
CA ARG A 420 -6.43 -3.41 22.57
C ARG A 420 -5.92 -4.28 23.73
N ASP A 421 -4.62 -4.44 23.84
CA ASP A 421 -3.93 -5.02 25.00
C ASP A 421 -3.46 -3.93 26.01
N PRO A 422 -3.02 -4.30 27.23
CA PRO A 422 -2.55 -3.33 28.22
C PRO A 422 -1.45 -2.38 27.73
N MET A 423 -0.44 -2.88 27.00
CA MET A 423 0.65 -2.07 26.46
C MET A 423 0.15 -1.13 25.36
N SER A 424 -0.72 -1.59 24.46
CA SER A 424 -1.36 -0.72 23.46
C SER A 424 -2.20 0.37 24.11
N ARG A 425 -2.85 0.10 25.26
CA ARG A 425 -3.62 1.11 26.01
C ARG A 425 -2.70 2.16 26.64
N ILE A 426 -1.57 1.74 27.19
CA ILE A 426 -0.54 2.64 27.73
C ILE A 426 0.05 3.49 26.61
N LEU A 427 0.48 2.87 25.50
CA LEU A 427 0.99 3.58 24.33
C LEU A 427 -0.07 4.55 23.81
N GLY A 428 -1.30 4.11 23.61
CA GLY A 428 -2.41 4.95 23.18
C GLY A 428 -2.68 6.13 24.14
N TRP A 429 -2.55 5.93 25.45
CA TRP A 429 -2.63 7.02 26.43
C TRP A 429 -1.46 8.01 26.29
N CYS A 430 -0.22 7.54 26.21
CA CYS A 430 0.95 8.39 25.94
C CYS A 430 0.81 9.15 24.62
N MET A 431 0.23 8.51 23.61
CA MET A 431 -0.07 9.08 22.30
C MET A 431 -1.17 10.15 22.38
N LYS A 432 -2.18 9.98 23.24
CA LYS A 432 -3.21 11.02 23.48
C LYS A 432 -2.63 12.31 24.04
N VAL A 433 -1.56 12.23 24.83
CA VAL A 433 -0.85 13.41 25.36
C VAL A 433 -0.16 14.21 24.24
N GLN A 434 0.13 13.60 23.09
CA GLN A 434 0.85 14.26 21.99
C GLN A 434 0.07 15.40 21.33
N GLY A 435 -1.27 15.33 21.31
CA GLY A 435 -2.14 16.44 20.86
C GLY A 435 -1.70 17.09 19.54
N PHE A 436 -1.80 18.42 19.44
CA PHE A 436 -1.08 19.23 18.44
C PHE A 436 0.07 19.96 19.17
N MET A 437 0.90 19.21 19.91
CA MET A 437 1.90 19.82 20.78
C MET A 437 3.12 20.26 19.98
N ARG A 438 3.32 21.59 19.88
CA ARG A 438 4.54 22.19 19.37
C ARG A 438 5.63 22.08 20.45
N VAL A 439 6.70 21.37 20.15
CA VAL A 439 7.82 21.11 21.08
C VAL A 439 9.16 21.67 20.56
N GLY A 440 9.08 22.57 19.59
CA GLY A 440 10.25 23.25 19.02
C GLY A 440 11.26 22.25 18.44
N ARG A 441 12.52 22.30 18.90
CA ARG A 441 13.60 21.49 18.30
C ARG A 441 13.53 20.00 18.60
N LEU A 442 12.80 19.60 19.64
CA LEU A 442 12.68 18.21 20.09
C LEU A 442 11.65 17.39 19.30
N GLY A 443 10.92 18.02 18.36
CA GLY A 443 9.89 17.36 17.57
C GLY A 443 10.43 16.23 16.69
N SER A 444 9.67 15.14 16.64
CA SER A 444 9.88 13.97 15.79
C SER A 444 9.17 14.09 14.45
N VAL A 445 8.15 14.95 14.36
CA VAL A 445 7.57 15.45 13.12
C VAL A 445 7.96 16.92 12.98
N VAL A 446 8.23 17.37 11.76
CA VAL A 446 8.57 18.75 11.45
C VAL A 446 7.64 19.29 10.38
N VAL A 447 7.24 20.55 10.56
CA VAL A 447 6.64 21.36 9.50
C VAL A 447 7.69 22.40 9.13
N ILE A 448 8.13 22.38 7.88
CA ILE A 448 9.03 23.36 7.29
C ILE A 448 8.20 24.24 6.37
N VAL A 449 8.33 25.55 6.51
CA VAL A 449 7.71 26.56 5.65
C VAL A 449 8.83 27.44 5.10
N CYS A 450 8.83 27.67 3.81
CA CYS A 450 9.80 28.54 3.14
C CYS A 450 9.14 29.31 2.00
N LYS A 451 9.74 30.45 1.65
CA LYS A 451 9.31 31.33 0.55
C LYS A 451 10.19 31.10 -0.68
N LYS A 452 9.66 31.45 -1.85
CA LYS A 452 10.44 31.48 -3.09
C LYS A 452 11.68 32.37 -2.89
#